data_AF-A0A925ASX4-F1
#
_entry.id   AF-A0A925ASX4-F1
#
_cell.length_a   1.000
_cell.length_b   1.000
_cell.length_c   1.000
_cell.angle_alpha   90.00
_cell.angle_beta   90.00
_cell.angle_gamma   90.00
#
_symmetry.space_group_name_H-M   'P 1'
#
loop_
_entity.id
_entity.type
_entity.pdbx_description
1 polymer ?
#
loop_
_entity_poly.entity_id
_entity_poly.type
_entity_poly.pdbx_seq_one_letter_code
_entity_poly.pdbx_strand_id
1 'polypeptide(L)' 'MQSTASLEQAVSEFRRMLPAASATARAIDRGDPWDGIAINAVADGYIESANEMGRFLEACLKRSV' A
#
# COMPACT_ATOMS: atom_id res chain seq x y z
N MET A 1 19.93 9.62 -2.06
CA MET A 1 18.64 9.41 -2.76
C MET A 1 18.00 8.19 -2.12
N GLN A 2 17.08 8.37 -1.17
CA GLN A 2 16.36 7.29 -0.51
C GLN A 2 14.85 7.59 -0.64
N SER A 3 14.00 6.60 -0.87
CA SER A 3 13.70 6.09 -2.21
C SER A 3 12.18 6.02 -2.29
N THR A 4 11.52 6.99 -2.93
CA THR A 4 10.11 6.85 -3.33
C THR A 4 9.88 5.58 -4.15
N ALA A 5 10.93 5.12 -4.85
CA ALA A 5 10.99 3.83 -5.51
C ALA A 5 10.66 2.64 -4.58
N SER A 6 11.04 2.67 -3.30
CA SER A 6 10.76 1.55 -2.37
C SER A 6 9.27 1.46 -2.00
N LEU A 7 8.57 2.60 -1.98
CA LEU A 7 7.13 2.63 -1.73
C LEU A 7 6.36 2.17 -2.97
N GLU A 8 6.69 2.70 -4.16
CA GLU A 8 6.06 2.33 -5.43
C GLU A 8 6.22 0.83 -5.74
N GLN A 9 7.37 0.25 -5.41
CA GLN A 9 7.61 -1.19 -5.55
C GLN A 9 6.77 -2.01 -4.57
N ALA A 10 6.68 -1.61 -3.30
CA ALA A 10 5.84 -2.28 -2.31
C ALA A 10 4.36 -2.22 -2.70
N VAL A 11 3.89 -1.08 -3.22
CA VAL A 11 2.53 -0.90 -3.73
C VAL A 11 2.27 -1.79 -4.95
N SER A 12 3.23 -1.89 -5.88
CA SER A 12 3.14 -2.77 -7.05
C SER A 12 3.19 -4.26 -6.70
N GLU A 13 3.91 -4.65 -5.65
CA GLU A 13 3.88 -6.02 -5.12
C GLU A 13 2.53 -6.32 -4.47
N PHE A 14 2.05 -5.41 -3.63
CA PHE A 14 0.74 -5.54 -3.01
C PHE A 14 -0.38 -5.64 -4.05
N ARG A 15 -0.35 -4.81 -5.11
CA ARG A 15 -1.30 -4.88 -6.23
C ARG A 15 -1.38 -6.25 -6.88
N ARG A 16 -0.26 -6.96 -7.01
CA ARG A 16 -0.20 -8.29 -7.62
C ARG A 16 -0.82 -9.39 -6.74
N MET A 17 -0.92 -9.15 -5.43
CA MET A 17 -1.54 -10.07 -4.48
C MET A 17 -3.06 -9.86 -4.36
N LEU A 18 -3.59 -8.77 -4.93
CA LEU A 18 -5.00 -8.41 -4.83
C LEU A 18 -5.81 -8.95 -6.01
N PRO A 19 -7.05 -9.43 -5.77
CA PRO A 19 -8.01 -9.69 -6.83
C PRO A 19 -8.27 -8.42 -7.62
N ALA A 20 -8.28 -8.50 -8.96
CA ALA A 20 -8.48 -7.31 -9.80
C ALA A 20 -9.84 -6.59 -9.57
N ALA A 21 -10.82 -7.29 -9.00
CA ALA A 21 -12.12 -6.72 -8.67
C ALA A 21 -12.18 -5.99 -7.32
N SER A 22 -11.15 -6.10 -6.47
CA SER A 22 -11.16 -5.47 -5.14
C SER A 22 -11.07 -3.95 -5.24
N ALA A 23 -11.65 -3.26 -4.26
CA ALA A 23 -11.61 -1.80 -4.22
C ALA A 23 -10.16 -1.31 -4.06
N THR A 24 -9.36 -2.06 -3.31
CA THR A 24 -7.93 -1.81 -3.08
C THR A 24 -7.12 -1.90 -4.38
N ALA A 25 -7.35 -2.92 -5.20
CA ALA A 25 -6.67 -3.07 -6.49
C ALA A 25 -6.94 -1.87 -7.40
N ARG A 26 -8.21 -1.42 -7.45
CA ARG A 26 -8.65 -0.29 -8.26
C ARG A 26 -8.10 1.04 -7.74
N ALA A 27 -7.98 1.20 -6.43
CA ALA A 27 -7.36 2.39 -5.82
C ALA A 27 -5.88 2.47 -6.20
N ILE A 28 -5.15 1.36 -6.13
CA ILE A 28 -3.75 1.32 -6.57
C ILE A 28 -3.63 1.60 -8.07
N ASP A 29 -4.47 0.98 -8.92
CA ASP A 29 -4.43 1.19 -10.37
C ASP A 29 -4.74 2.63 -10.78
N ARG A 30 -5.51 3.36 -9.96
CA ARG A 30 -5.84 4.78 -10.15
C ARG A 30 -4.76 5.73 -9.65
N GLY A 31 -3.78 5.23 -8.90
CA GLY A 31 -2.80 6.06 -8.20
C GLY A 31 -3.43 6.87 -7.07
N ASP A 32 -4.45 6.33 -6.41
CA ASP A 32 -5.05 6.98 -5.23
C ASP A 32 -3.98 7.21 -4.15
N PRO A 33 -4.17 8.26 -3.32
CA PRO A 33 -3.30 8.48 -2.18
C PRO A 33 -3.32 7.27 -1.24
N TRP A 34 -2.19 7.05 -0.57
CA TRP A 34 -1.98 5.86 0.25
C TRP A 34 -3.06 5.65 1.34
N ASP A 35 -3.52 6.72 1.99
CA ASP A 35 -4.64 6.67 2.92
C ASP A 35 -5.89 6.02 2.30
N GLY A 36 -6.21 6.38 1.05
CA GLY A 36 -7.33 5.80 0.31
C GLY A 36 -7.11 4.32 0.01
N ILE A 37 -5.89 3.93 -0.36
CA ILE A 37 -5.53 2.52 -0.59
C ILE A 37 -5.67 1.71 0.70
N ALA A 38 -5.19 2.24 1.83
CA ALA A 38 -5.26 1.57 3.13
C ALA A 38 -6.72 1.41 3.63
N ILE A 39 -7.57 2.42 3.45
CA ILE A 39 -9.00 2.34 3.79
C ILE A 39 -9.69 1.23 2.99
N ASN A 40 -9.43 1.16 1.68
CA ASN A 40 -9.96 0.10 0.84
C ASN A 40 -9.42 -1.28 1.24
N ALA A 41 -8.14 -1.38 1.61
CA ALA A 41 -7.53 -2.63 2.04
C ALA A 41 -8.19 -3.19 3.30
N VAL A 42 -8.49 -2.33 4.28
CA VAL A 42 -9.24 -2.72 5.48
C VAL A 42 -10.66 -3.13 5.13
N ALA A 43 -11.34 -2.38 4.24
CA ALA A 43 -12.72 -2.67 3.82
C ALA A 43 -12.84 -3.99 3.04
N ASP A 44 -11.85 -4.33 2.20
CA ASP A 44 -11.77 -5.60 1.47
C ASP A 44 -11.31 -6.78 2.36
N GLY A 45 -10.96 -6.53 3.63
CA GLY A 45 -10.57 -7.56 4.61
C GLY A 45 -9.08 -7.91 4.64
N TYR A 46 -8.23 -7.15 3.95
CA TYR A 46 -6.77 -7.35 3.94
C TYR A 46 -6.09 -6.76 5.18
N ILE A 47 -6.68 -6.90 6.36
CA ILE A 47 -6.25 -6.22 7.60
C ILE A 47 -4.80 -6.55 7.93
N GLU A 48 -4.39 -7.82 7.82
CA GLU A 48 -3.00 -8.23 8.09
C GLU A 48 -2.02 -7.60 7.09
N SER A 49 -2.34 -7.60 5.79
CA SER A 49 -1.50 -6.99 4.76
C SER A 49 -1.46 -5.47 4.84
N ALA A 50 -2.59 -4.83 5.19
CA ALA A 50 -2.66 -3.40 5.43
C ALA A 50 -1.80 -3.00 6.65
N ASN A 51 -1.79 -3.81 7.70
CA ASN A 51 -0.97 -3.60 8.88
C ASN A 51 0.53 -3.81 8.59
N GLU A 52 0.87 -4.83 7.80
CA GLU A 52 2.24 -5.09 7.37
C GLU A 52 2.80 -3.97 6.48
N MET A 53 1.99 -3.48 5.54
CA MET A 53 2.33 -2.30 4.74
C MET A 53 2.44 -1.02 5.59
N GLY A 54 1.56 -0.83 6.56
CA GLY A 54 1.64 0.28 7.51
C GLY A 54 2.97 0.31 8.26
N ARG A 55 3.44 -0.86 8.74
CA ARG A 55 4.76 -1.00 9.40
C ARG A 55 5.91 -0.69 8.45
N PHE A 56 5.84 -1.13 7.20
CA PHE A 56 6.84 -0.83 6.20
C PHE A 56 6.95 0.69 5.95
N LEU A 57 5.82 1.37 5.81
CA LEU A 57 5.76 2.82 5.68
C LEU A 57 6.32 3.55 6.89
N GLU A 58 5.96 3.12 8.09
CA GLU A 58 6.50 3.70 9.32
C GLU A 58 8.02 3.56 9.38
N ALA A 59 8.56 2.42 8.93
CA ALA A 59 10.00 2.18 8.84
C ALA A 59 10.68 3.08 7.78
N CYS A 60 10.04 3.30 6.62
CA CYS A 60 10.52 4.22 5.60
C CYS A 60 10.52 5.68 6.10
N LEU A 61 9.44 6.11 6.77
CA LEU A 61 9.27 7.47 7.28
C LEU A 61 10.20 7.77 8.46
N LYS A 62 10.36 6.84 9.41
CA LYS A 62 11.30 6.99 10.55
C LYS A 62 12.76 7.09 10.14
N ARG A 63 13.13 6.66 8.93
CA ARG A 63 14.50 6.71 8.42
C ARG A 63 14.82 8.00 7.67
N SER A 64 13.85 8.90 7.57
CA SER A 64 13.96 10.20 6.90
C SER A 64 14.23 11.37 7.85
N VAL A 65 14.40 11.11 9.17
CA VAL A 65 14.80 12.09 10.21
C VAL A 65 16.18 11.79 10.75
#